data_AF-A0A9D4AYB7-F1
#
_entry.id   AF-A0A9D4AYB7-F1
#
_cell.length_a   1.000
_cell.length_b   1.000
_cell.length_c   1.000
_cell.angle_alpha   90.00
_cell.angle_beta   90.00
_cell.angle_gamma   90.00
#
_symmetry.space_group_name_H-M   'P 1'
#
loop_
_entity.id
_entity.type
_entity.pdbx_description
1 polymer ?
#
loop_
_entity_poly.entity_id
_entity_poly.type
_entity_poly.pdbx_seq_one_letter_code
_entity_poly.pdbx_strand_id
1 'polypeptide(L)' 'GCPDSLIKELHHFRILGEEQYNRYQRYGAEECVLQMGGVLCPTPACGAGLLPEPDMRKIVCEPSNGLGCG' A
#
# COMPACT_ATOMS: atom_id res chain seq x y z
N GLY A 1 1.64 3.71 23.94
CA GLY A 1 1.83 2.26 23.79
C GLY A 1 2.97 1.84 24.70
N CYS A 2 2.90 0.62 25.24
CA CYS A 2 4.04 0.03 25.96
C CYS A 2 5.16 -0.33 24.96
N PRO A 3 6.44 -0.36 25.39
CA PRO A 3 7.51 -0.85 24.53
C PRO A 3 7.28 -2.34 24.20
N ASP A 4 7.76 -2.76 23.01
CA ASP A 4 7.76 -4.15 22.54
C ASP A 4 6.39 -4.84 22.52
N SER A 5 5.31 -4.06 22.45
CA SER A 5 3.92 -4.55 22.53
C SER A 5 3.21 -4.64 21.18
N LEU A 6 3.95 -4.82 20.07
CA LEU A 6 3.34 -4.98 18.75
C LEU A 6 2.60 -6.31 18.65
N ILE A 7 1.41 -6.28 18.04
CA ILE A 7 0.65 -7.49 17.72
C ILE A 7 1.41 -8.23 16.60
N LYS A 8 1.93 -9.42 16.91
CA LYS A 8 2.74 -10.21 15.97
C LYS A 8 1.91 -11.05 15.01
N GLU A 9 0.68 -11.38 15.39
CA GLU A 9 -0.24 -12.19 14.61
C GLU A 9 -1.33 -11.30 14.00
N LEU A 10 -1.26 -11.06 12.69
CA LEU A 10 -2.12 -10.09 12.00
C LEU A 10 -3.58 -10.53 11.91
N HIS A 11 -3.86 -11.83 12.05
CA HIS A 11 -5.22 -12.36 12.00
C HIS A 11 -6.13 -11.81 13.10
N HIS A 12 -5.58 -11.26 14.19
CA HIS A 12 -6.35 -10.55 15.22
C HIS A 12 -7.19 -9.41 14.64
N PHE A 13 -6.71 -8.74 13.59
CA PHE A 13 -7.43 -7.63 12.98
C PHE A 13 -8.66 -8.07 12.17
N ARG A 14 -8.83 -9.38 11.88
CA ARG A 14 -10.06 -9.88 11.23
C ARG A 14 -11.31 -9.64 12.06
N ILE A 15 -11.18 -9.45 13.38
CA ILE A 15 -12.31 -9.11 14.26
C ILE A 15 -13.01 -7.80 13.87
N LEU A 16 -12.33 -6.93 13.12
CA LEU A 16 -12.87 -5.65 12.64
C LEU A 16 -13.91 -5.83 11.50
N GLY A 17 -14.08 -7.05 10.98
CA GLY A 17 -14.92 -7.32 9.82
C GLY A 17 -14.20 -7.09 8.48
N GLU A 18 -14.79 -7.59 7.39
CA GLU A 18 -14.14 -7.63 6.08
C GLU A 18 -13.76 -6.25 5.55
N GLU A 19 -14.66 -5.27 5.64
CA GLU A 19 -14.40 -3.92 5.11
C GLU A 19 -13.17 -3.28 5.76
N GLN A 20 -13.11 -3.28 7.10
CA GLN A 20 -12.02 -2.64 7.83
C GLN A 20 -10.73 -3.45 7.75
N TYR A 21 -10.82 -4.79 7.72
CA TYR A 21 -9.65 -5.64 7.53
C TYR A 21 -9.04 -5.45 6.12
N ASN A 22 -9.87 -5.32 5.08
CA ASN A 22 -9.41 -5.00 3.73
C ASN A 22 -8.72 -3.64 3.67
N ARG A 23 -9.25 -2.62 4.37
CA ARG A 23 -8.59 -1.31 4.49
C ARG A 23 -7.26 -1.39 5.21
N TYR A 24 -7.20 -2.13 6.32
CA TYR A 24 -5.96 -2.39 7.06
C TYR A 24 -4.88 -3.00 6.15
N GLN A 25 -5.24 -4.01 5.35
CA GLN A 25 -4.32 -4.63 4.40
C GLN A 25 -3.82 -3.66 3.33
N ARG A 26 -4.71 -2.81 2.79
CA ARG A 26 -4.34 -1.78 1.79
C ARG A 26 -3.39 -0.75 2.39
N TYR A 27 -3.71 -0.21 3.56
CA TYR A 27 -2.85 0.77 4.23
C TYR A 27 -1.46 0.21 4.54
N GLY A 28 -1.37 -1.05 4.96
CA GLY A 28 -0.07 -1.70 5.18
C GLY A 28 0.77 -1.79 3.91
N ALA A 29 0.14 -2.10 2.76
CA ALA A 29 0.83 -2.13 1.48
C ALA A 29 1.23 -0.73 0.98
N GLU A 30 0.33 0.25 1.09
CA GLU A 30 0.57 1.65 0.72
C GLU A 30 1.74 2.25 1.50
N GLU A 31 1.73 2.11 2.83
CA GLU A 31 2.81 2.60 3.68
C GLU A 31 4.13 1.89 3.41
N CYS A 32 4.12 0.58 3.13
CA CYS A 32 5.31 -0.17 2.76
C CYS A 32 5.97 0.40 1.50
N VAL A 33 5.18 0.68 0.45
CA VAL A 33 5.67 1.31 -0.79
C VAL A 33 6.30 2.66 -0.49
N LEU A 34 5.66 3.49 0.33
CA LEU A 34 6.19 4.81 0.70
C LEU A 34 7.48 4.72 1.51
N GLN A 35 7.59 3.80 2.47
CA GLN A 35 8.81 3.58 3.25
C GLN A 35 9.98 3.07 2.38
N MET A 36 9.68 2.37 1.29
CA MET A 36 10.68 1.95 0.30
C MET A 36 11.10 3.07 -0.66
N GLY A 37 10.57 4.29 -0.52
CA GLY A 37 10.85 5.42 -1.42
C GLY A 37 10.02 5.41 -2.70
N GLY A 38 9.01 4.54 -2.79
CA GLY A 38 8.05 4.50 -3.88
C GLY A 38 7.02 5.63 -3.83
N VAL A 39 6.10 5.60 -4.78
CA VAL A 39 4.98 6.55 -4.88
C VAL A 39 3.67 5.82 -5.17
N LEU A 40 2.55 6.46 -4.82
CA LEU A 40 1.22 5.97 -5.17
C LEU A 40 0.68 6.75 -6.38
N CYS A 41 -0.02 6.05 -7.28
CA CYS A 41 -0.71 6.70 -8.39
C CYS A 41 -1.80 7.66 -7.86
N PRO A 42 -1.76 8.96 -8.22
CA PRO A 42 -2.71 9.95 -7.70
C PRO A 42 -4.08 9.91 -8.41
N THR A 43 -4.20 9.15 -9.50
CA THR A 43 -5.46 9.02 -10.25
C THR A 43 -6.56 8.51 -9.34
N PRO A 44 -7.72 9.21 -9.28
CA PRO A 44 -8.85 8.76 -8.48
C PRO A 44 -9.21 7.31 -8.79
N ALA A 45 -9.46 6.52 -7.75
CA ALA A 45 -9.77 5.09 -7.82
C ALA A 45 -8.65 4.16 -8.36
N CYS A 46 -7.41 4.65 -8.58
CA CYS A 46 -6.26 3.80 -8.90
C CYS A 46 -5.45 3.43 -7.65
N GLY A 47 -4.64 4.36 -7.13
CA GLY A 47 -3.81 4.13 -5.94
C GLY A 47 -2.73 3.05 -6.10
N ALA A 48 -2.37 2.65 -7.33
CA ALA A 48 -1.34 1.65 -7.55
C ALA A 48 0.01 2.10 -6.96
N GLY A 49 0.68 1.21 -6.23
CA GLY A 49 2.03 1.45 -5.70
C GLY A 49 3.10 1.20 -6.75
N LEU A 50 4.01 2.16 -6.90
CA LEU A 50 5.06 2.18 -7.92
C LEU A 50 6.42 2.31 -7.23
N LEU A 51 7.38 1.48 -7.63
CA LEU A 51 8.77 1.53 -7.18
C LEU A 51 9.66 1.93 -8.38
N PRO A 52 9.75 3.23 -8.71
CA PRO A 52 10.61 3.69 -9.79
C PRO A 52 12.09 3.55 -9.40
N GLU A 53 12.96 3.47 -10.41
CA GLU A 53 14.40 3.57 -10.19
C GLU A 53 14.77 4.93 -9.56
N PRO A 54 15.84 4.98 -8.74
CA PRO A 54 16.34 6.23 -8.19
C PRO A 54 16.58 7.27 -9.30
N ASP A 55 16.30 8.54 -9.00
CA ASP A 55 16.46 9.71 -9.89
C ASP A 55 15.52 9.79 -11.10
N MET A 56 14.63 8.81 -11.31
CA MET A 56 13.62 8.87 -12.36
C MET A 56 12.52 9.88 -12.01
N ARG A 57 12.42 10.96 -12.79
CA ARG A 57 11.39 12.01 -12.58
C ARG A 57 10.06 11.75 -13.26
N LYS A 58 10.08 11.00 -14.36
CA LYS A 58 8.88 10.65 -15.11
C LYS A 58 8.45 9.25 -14.68
N ILE A 59 7.29 9.15 -14.05
CA ILE A 59 6.72 7.89 -13.58
C ILE A 59 5.43 7.65 -14.37
N VAL A 60 5.24 6.42 -14.87
CA VAL A 60 4.06 6.02 -15.63
C VAL A 60 3.34 4.91 -14.88
N CYS A 61 2.02 5.03 -14.76
CA CYS A 61 1.17 4.05 -14.10
C CYS A 61 0.67 3.02 -15.13
N GLU A 62 1.57 2.15 -15.59
CA GLU A 62 1.25 1.18 -16.64
C GLU A 62 0.25 0.13 -16.16
N PRO A 63 -0.79 -0.19 -16.97
CA PRO A 63 -1.70 -1.28 -16.66
C PRO A 63 -0.95 -2.63 -16.67
N SER A 64 -0.88 -3.30 -15.53
CA SER A 64 -0.26 -4.62 -15.38
C SER A 64 -1.00 -5.45 -14.34
N ASN A 65 -1.29 -6.71 -14.65
CA ASN A 65 -2.01 -7.64 -13.75
C ASN A 65 -3.29 -7.07 -13.10
N GLY A 66 -4.03 -6.22 -13.83
CA GLY A 66 -5.26 -5.60 -13.32
C GLY A 66 -5.05 -4.42 -12.35
N LEU A 67 -3.81 -3.95 -12.19
CA LEU A 67 -3.44 -2.73 -11.48
C LEU A 67 -2.95 -1.67 -12.46
N GLY A 68 -3.05 -0.39 -12.10
CA GLY A 68 -2.62 0.74 -12.94
C GLY A 68 -3.76 1.34 -13.78
N CYS A 69 -3.51 2.50 -14.39
CA CYS A 69 -4.57 3.27 -15.08
C CYS A 69 -4.20 3.83 -16.47
N GLY A 70 -2.95 3.72 -16.92
CA GLY A 70 -2.50 4.28 -18.20
C GLY A 70 -2.03 5.72 -18.07
#